data_AF-A0A842W8Y7-F1
#
_entry.id   AF-A0A842W8Y7-F1
#
_cell.length_a   1.000
_cell.length_b   1.000
_cell.length_c   1.000
_cell.angle_alpha   90.00
_cell.angle_beta   90.00
_cell.angle_gamma   90.00
#
_symmetry.space_group_name_H-M   'P 1'
#
loop_
_entity.id
_entity.type
_entity.pdbx_description
1 polymer ?
#
loop_
_entity_poly.entity_id
_entity_poly.type
_entity_poly.pdbx_seq_one_letter_code
_entity_poly.pdbx_strand_id
1 'polypeptide(L)'
;MAYHFFERWKEIKSDVFSIKDELNLAEKVYKIKIKLFKNIWFKLEERKIDHRKVSKLNKIYNKPKYTTIYQLIIKKLEDISSIDLLSDEEIKNFRDMIFYLNKNNKKEIEIARGILDELEKGKIPEKNKFRELQELLLVESEYLKIEDEKFNKIERVFLAKQDPGAGTGGYIPLVYAVKKGIVKVKGHELFARGKPIQGMTIHHNMIMLKGDHYSSIQNVKWIEGNKHVSPSTIDPFSYFVEKGILGGKKQHEIKRILGAKSAEGVVSLVIEIFPEQIYIKIKRKDPIKFAVVNLKRSQVIEVVKESKPVPV
;
A
#
# COMPACT_ATOMS: atom_id res chain seq x y z
N MET A 1 -1.59 -22.07 -2.21
CA MET A 1 -2.54 -22.74 -3.10
C MET A 1 -1.93 -23.07 -4.45
N ALA A 2 -1.72 -22.13 -5.40
CA ALA A 2 -1.20 -22.49 -6.73
C ALA A 2 0.13 -23.29 -6.73
N TYR A 3 1.10 -22.95 -5.89
CA TYR A 3 2.39 -23.67 -5.83
C TYR A 3 2.25 -25.14 -5.34
N HIS A 4 1.42 -25.38 -4.31
CA HIS A 4 1.13 -26.74 -3.83
C HIS A 4 0.29 -27.55 -4.83
N PHE A 5 -0.53 -26.87 -5.65
CA PHE A 5 -1.32 -27.49 -6.71
C PHE A 5 -0.41 -28.09 -7.81
N PHE A 6 0.67 -27.41 -8.21
CA PHE A 6 1.58 -27.92 -9.26
C PHE A 6 2.62 -28.93 -8.76
N GLU A 7 3.00 -28.92 -7.49
CA GLU A 7 3.94 -29.93 -6.97
C GLU A 7 3.34 -31.34 -6.95
N ARG A 8 2.03 -31.47 -6.70
CA ARG A 8 1.31 -32.75 -6.79
C ARG A 8 1.03 -33.22 -8.22
N TRP A 9 1.08 -32.31 -9.20
CA TRP A 9 0.73 -32.60 -10.60
C TRP A 9 1.95 -32.73 -11.53
N LYS A 10 3.17 -32.71 -10.97
CA LYS A 10 4.43 -32.79 -11.72
C LYS A 10 4.55 -34.08 -12.56
N GLU A 11 3.81 -35.13 -12.18
CA GLU A 11 3.80 -36.45 -12.82
C GLU A 11 2.60 -36.68 -13.77
N ILE A 12 1.61 -35.76 -13.79
CA ILE A 12 0.35 -35.93 -14.53
C ILE A 12 0.44 -35.14 -15.84
N LYS A 13 0.69 -35.84 -16.96
CA LYS A 13 0.40 -35.52 -18.38
C LYS A 13 0.64 -34.09 -18.94
N SER A 14 0.86 -34.02 -20.25
CA SER A 14 1.07 -32.78 -21.04
C SER A 14 0.06 -31.65 -20.79
N ASP A 15 -1.17 -31.99 -20.40
CA ASP A 15 -2.27 -31.04 -20.26
C ASP A 15 -2.10 -30.12 -19.05
N VAL A 16 -1.51 -30.62 -17.96
CA VAL A 16 -1.15 -29.84 -16.76
C VAL A 16 -0.06 -28.83 -17.06
N PHE A 17 0.97 -29.26 -17.80
CA PHE A 17 2.05 -28.37 -18.24
C PHE A 17 1.49 -27.20 -19.03
N SER A 18 0.46 -27.44 -19.84
CA SER A 18 -0.21 -26.39 -20.60
C SER A 18 -0.91 -25.34 -19.72
N ILE A 19 -1.42 -25.68 -18.52
CA ILE A 19 -1.97 -24.71 -17.56
C ILE A 19 -0.85 -23.92 -16.89
N LYS A 20 0.22 -24.60 -16.50
CA LYS A 20 1.40 -23.96 -15.90
C LYS A 20 2.01 -22.92 -16.84
N ASP A 21 2.06 -23.20 -18.14
CA ASP A 21 2.56 -22.27 -19.14
C ASP A 21 1.69 -21.01 -19.27
N GLU A 22 0.37 -21.13 -19.19
CA GLU A 22 -0.51 -19.95 -19.18
C GLU A 22 -0.35 -19.14 -17.88
N LEU A 23 -0.16 -19.78 -16.73
CA LEU A 23 0.11 -19.07 -15.48
C LEU A 23 1.46 -18.33 -15.51
N ASN A 24 2.51 -18.98 -16.01
CA ASN A 24 3.82 -18.36 -16.19
C ASN A 24 3.73 -17.15 -17.14
N LEU A 25 2.91 -17.27 -18.19
CA LEU A 25 2.64 -16.16 -19.09
C LEU A 25 1.85 -15.05 -18.40
N ALA A 26 0.86 -15.37 -17.58
CA ALA A 26 0.09 -14.38 -16.80
C ALA A 26 1.00 -13.60 -15.86
N GLU A 27 1.86 -14.30 -15.11
CA GLU A 27 2.88 -13.70 -14.26
C GLU A 27 3.83 -12.78 -15.05
N LYS A 28 4.30 -13.24 -16.22
CA LYS A 28 5.19 -12.44 -17.07
C LYS A 28 4.49 -11.16 -17.56
N VAL A 29 3.26 -11.27 -18.04
CA VAL A 29 2.45 -10.14 -18.51
C VAL A 29 2.22 -9.16 -17.37
N TYR A 30 1.84 -9.66 -16.20
CA TYR A 30 1.67 -8.89 -14.97
C TYR A 30 2.91 -8.05 -14.65
N LYS A 31 4.08 -8.68 -14.56
CA LYS A 31 5.36 -8.00 -14.28
C LYS A 31 5.65 -6.87 -15.27
N ILE A 32 5.31 -7.07 -16.55
CA ILE A 32 5.51 -6.04 -17.59
C ILE A 32 4.51 -4.88 -17.42
N LYS A 33 3.21 -5.17 -17.21
CA LYS A 33 2.16 -4.16 -16.97
C LYS A 33 2.59 -3.24 -15.83
N ILE A 34 2.95 -3.84 -14.70
CA ILE A 34 3.38 -3.15 -13.48
C ILE A 34 4.61 -2.27 -13.72
N LYS A 35 5.65 -2.80 -14.38
CA LYS A 35 6.86 -2.03 -14.70
C LYS A 35 6.54 -0.81 -15.56
N LEU A 36 5.65 -0.93 -16.54
CA LEU A 36 5.28 0.17 -17.42
C LEU A 36 4.44 1.22 -16.69
N PHE A 37 3.43 0.79 -15.94
CA PHE A 37 2.61 1.71 -15.13
C PHE A 37 3.45 2.50 -14.13
N LYS A 38 4.36 1.85 -13.41
CA LYS A 38 5.28 2.53 -12.48
C LYS A 38 6.05 3.66 -13.15
N ASN A 39 6.53 3.42 -14.36
CA ASN A 39 7.31 4.42 -15.10
C ASN A 39 6.44 5.55 -15.65
N ILE A 40 5.23 5.25 -16.12
CA ILE A 40 4.26 6.25 -16.57
C ILE A 40 3.89 7.15 -15.40
N TRP A 41 3.56 6.56 -14.25
CA TRP A 41 3.23 7.27 -13.03
C TRP A 41 4.33 8.22 -12.58
N PHE A 42 5.58 7.72 -12.50
CA PHE A 42 6.73 8.56 -12.15
C PHE A 42 6.88 9.79 -13.06
N LYS A 43 6.56 9.66 -14.35
CA LYS A 43 6.57 10.80 -15.28
C LYS A 43 5.38 11.74 -15.07
N LEU A 44 4.21 11.21 -14.75
CA LEU A 44 3.05 12.04 -14.41
C LEU A 44 3.28 12.90 -13.17
N GLU A 45 4.05 12.42 -12.18
CA GLU A 45 4.47 13.24 -11.03
C GLU A 45 5.34 14.43 -11.44
N GLU A 46 6.17 14.27 -12.48
CA GLU A 46 6.91 15.37 -13.12
C GLU A 46 6.02 16.24 -14.04
N ARG A 47 4.69 16.03 -14.05
CA ARG A 47 3.72 16.61 -15.00
C ARG A 47 4.05 16.34 -16.48
N LYS A 48 4.64 15.18 -16.76
CA LYS A 48 5.02 14.74 -18.12
C LYS A 48 4.34 13.43 -18.47
N ILE A 49 4.02 13.25 -19.75
CA ILE A 49 3.47 12.00 -20.27
C ILE A 49 4.57 11.26 -21.04
N ASP A 50 4.86 10.02 -20.63
CA ASP A 50 5.77 9.14 -21.37
C ASP A 50 5.01 8.40 -22.48
N HIS A 51 4.76 9.09 -23.58
CA HIS A 51 3.99 8.54 -24.72
C HIS A 51 4.56 7.21 -25.23
N ARG A 52 5.88 7.00 -25.16
CA ARG A 52 6.51 5.75 -25.57
C ARG A 52 6.09 4.59 -24.67
N LYS A 53 6.06 4.80 -23.36
CA LYS A 53 5.64 3.77 -22.41
C LYS A 53 4.12 3.57 -22.40
N VAL A 54 3.35 4.65 -22.57
CA VAL A 54 1.89 4.59 -22.75
C VAL A 54 1.56 3.70 -23.96
N SER A 55 2.16 3.97 -25.13
CA SER A 55 1.95 3.17 -26.34
C SER A 55 2.36 1.69 -26.14
N LYS A 56 3.48 1.43 -25.48
CA LYS A 56 3.91 0.04 -25.16
C LYS A 56 2.90 -0.67 -24.27
N LEU A 57 2.36 0.01 -23.27
CA LEU A 57 1.38 -0.55 -22.35
C LEU A 57 0.03 -0.77 -23.04
N ASN A 58 -0.40 0.16 -23.89
CA ASN A 58 -1.61 0.02 -24.69
C ASN A 58 -1.54 -1.22 -25.60
N LYS A 59 -0.38 -1.48 -26.23
CA LYS A 59 -0.17 -2.72 -27.00
C LYS A 59 -0.31 -3.99 -26.16
N ILE A 60 0.01 -3.96 -24.87
CA ILE A 60 -0.14 -5.12 -23.96
C ILE A 60 -1.63 -5.33 -23.65
N TYR A 61 -2.35 -4.26 -23.31
CA TYR A 61 -3.80 -4.31 -23.02
C TYR A 61 -4.67 -4.58 -24.25
N ASN A 62 -4.12 -4.47 -25.45
CA ASN A 62 -4.82 -4.79 -26.70
C ASN A 62 -4.38 -6.12 -27.31
N LYS A 63 -3.43 -6.84 -26.69
CA LYS A 63 -3.00 -8.15 -27.19
C LYS A 63 -3.98 -9.23 -26.72
N PRO A 64 -4.71 -9.91 -27.64
CA PRO A 64 -5.79 -10.83 -27.25
C PRO A 64 -5.36 -11.91 -26.27
N LYS A 65 -4.20 -12.52 -26.51
CA LYS A 65 -3.64 -13.57 -25.63
C LYS A 65 -3.45 -13.12 -24.18
N TYR A 66 -3.18 -11.84 -23.96
CA TYR A 66 -2.92 -11.31 -22.62
C TYR A 66 -4.21 -10.92 -21.92
N THR A 67 -5.21 -10.48 -22.67
CA THR A 67 -6.52 -10.09 -22.13
C THR A 67 -7.40 -11.28 -21.79
N THR A 68 -7.18 -12.44 -22.43
CA THR A 68 -8.00 -13.65 -22.24
C THR A 68 -7.28 -14.76 -21.47
N ILE A 69 -6.11 -14.49 -20.88
CA ILE A 69 -5.26 -15.54 -20.29
C ILE A 69 -5.97 -16.39 -19.24
N TYR A 70 -6.75 -15.76 -18.36
CA TYR A 70 -7.53 -16.48 -17.35
C TYR A 70 -8.70 -17.26 -17.95
N GLN A 71 -9.29 -16.81 -19.06
CA GLN A 71 -10.30 -17.58 -19.78
C GLN A 71 -9.70 -18.83 -20.42
N LEU A 72 -8.47 -18.74 -20.94
CA LEU A 72 -7.74 -19.89 -21.47
C LEU A 72 -7.45 -20.90 -20.36
N ILE A 73 -7.07 -20.44 -19.17
CA ILE A 73 -6.87 -21.32 -18.00
C ILE A 73 -8.18 -21.99 -17.59
N ILE A 74 -9.30 -21.26 -17.52
CA ILE A 74 -10.62 -21.83 -17.19
C ILE A 74 -11.01 -22.92 -18.18
N LYS A 75 -10.84 -22.67 -19.49
CA LYS A 75 -11.15 -23.66 -20.52
C LYS A 75 -10.30 -24.93 -20.36
N LYS A 76 -8.99 -24.78 -20.15
CA LYS A 76 -8.09 -25.90 -19.88
C LYS A 76 -8.44 -26.66 -18.60
N LEU A 77 -8.96 -25.98 -17.57
CA LEU A 77 -9.44 -26.63 -16.36
C LEU A 77 -10.71 -27.45 -16.58
N GLU A 78 -11.60 -27.00 -17.46
CA GLU A 78 -12.79 -27.77 -17.84
C GLU A 78 -12.41 -29.07 -18.54
N ASP A 79 -11.41 -29.02 -19.43
CA ASP A 79 -10.88 -30.20 -20.11
C ASP A 79 -10.28 -31.21 -19.10
N ILE A 80 -9.61 -30.73 -18.06
CA ILE A 80 -8.96 -31.57 -17.03
C ILE A 80 -9.92 -32.02 -15.92
N SER A 81 -11.02 -31.32 -15.67
CA SER A 81 -12.02 -31.70 -14.66
C SER A 81 -12.71 -33.05 -14.95
N SER A 82 -12.42 -33.66 -16.10
CA SER A 82 -12.78 -35.02 -16.48
C SER A 82 -11.80 -36.10 -15.97
N ILE A 83 -10.69 -35.71 -15.32
CA ILE A 83 -9.60 -36.61 -14.90
C ILE A 83 -9.70 -36.87 -13.38
N ASP A 84 -9.93 -38.12 -13.02
CA ASP A 84 -10.31 -38.65 -11.69
C ASP A 84 -9.12 -38.76 -10.69
N LEU A 85 -8.31 -37.69 -10.54
CA LEU A 85 -7.02 -37.74 -9.83
C LEU A 85 -6.84 -36.77 -8.66
N LEU A 86 -7.77 -35.85 -8.42
CA LEU A 86 -7.75 -34.95 -7.25
C LEU A 86 -9.06 -35.02 -6.47
N SER A 87 -9.03 -34.56 -5.21
CA SER A 87 -10.28 -34.27 -4.52
C SER A 87 -11.02 -33.15 -5.25
N ASP A 88 -12.33 -33.33 -5.42
CA ASP A 88 -13.23 -32.34 -6.04
C ASP A 88 -13.07 -30.94 -5.41
N GLU A 89 -12.72 -30.89 -4.12
CA GLU A 89 -12.53 -29.66 -3.35
C GLU A 89 -11.28 -28.86 -3.78
N GLU A 90 -10.15 -29.50 -4.06
CA GLU A 90 -8.93 -28.80 -4.51
C GLU A 90 -9.10 -28.22 -5.92
N ILE A 91 -9.71 -28.99 -6.84
CA ILE A 91 -10.04 -28.53 -8.19
C ILE A 91 -11.02 -27.36 -8.12
N LYS A 92 -12.07 -27.49 -7.30
CA LYS A 92 -13.09 -26.45 -7.11
C LYS A 92 -12.47 -25.15 -6.58
N ASN A 93 -11.65 -25.24 -5.54
CA ASN A 93 -10.97 -24.07 -4.98
C ASN A 93 -10.05 -23.37 -6.01
N PHE A 94 -9.31 -24.14 -6.81
CA PHE A 94 -8.48 -23.58 -7.87
C PHE A 94 -9.32 -22.95 -8.99
N ARG A 95 -10.40 -23.60 -9.41
CA ARG A 95 -11.34 -23.08 -10.42
C ARG A 95 -11.99 -21.78 -9.97
N ASP A 96 -12.48 -21.72 -8.73
CA ASP A 96 -13.08 -20.52 -8.14
C ASP A 96 -12.08 -19.36 -8.09
N MET A 97 -10.82 -19.64 -7.73
CA MET A 97 -9.73 -18.66 -7.77
C MET A 97 -9.52 -18.10 -9.19
N ILE A 98 -9.41 -18.96 -10.21
CA ILE A 98 -9.20 -18.49 -11.59
C ILE A 98 -10.44 -17.72 -12.10
N PHE A 99 -11.65 -18.12 -11.75
CA PHE A 99 -12.87 -17.36 -12.08
C PHE A 99 -12.84 -15.95 -11.47
N TYR A 100 -12.44 -15.85 -10.21
CA TYR A 100 -12.28 -14.57 -9.52
C TYR A 100 -11.24 -13.68 -10.22
N LEU A 101 -10.07 -14.23 -10.58
CA LEU A 101 -9.04 -13.52 -11.34
C LEU A 101 -9.53 -13.08 -12.73
N ASN A 102 -10.27 -13.93 -13.44
CA ASN A 102 -10.84 -13.57 -14.73
C ASN A 102 -11.83 -12.40 -14.63
N LYS A 103 -12.68 -12.37 -13.60
CA LYS A 103 -13.62 -11.27 -13.35
C LYS A 103 -12.87 -9.96 -13.07
N ASN A 104 -11.82 -9.99 -12.27
CA ASN A 104 -11.03 -8.81 -11.94
C ASN A 104 -10.19 -8.31 -13.12
N ASN A 105 -9.58 -9.21 -13.90
CA ASN A 105 -8.81 -8.85 -15.09
C ASN A 105 -9.70 -8.15 -16.14
N LYS A 106 -10.98 -8.52 -16.29
CA LYS A 106 -11.91 -7.80 -17.17
C LYS A 106 -12.10 -6.34 -16.74
N LYS A 107 -12.32 -6.10 -15.45
CA LYS A 107 -12.42 -4.75 -14.88
C LYS A 107 -11.11 -3.97 -15.02
N GLU A 108 -9.98 -4.63 -14.77
CA GLU A 108 -8.65 -4.04 -14.89
C GLU A 108 -8.42 -3.53 -16.31
N ILE A 109 -8.73 -4.35 -17.33
CA ILE A 109 -8.60 -3.98 -18.74
C ILE A 109 -9.45 -2.76 -19.08
N GLU A 110 -10.70 -2.71 -18.60
CA GLU A 110 -11.61 -1.59 -18.83
C GLU A 110 -11.03 -0.28 -18.28
N ILE A 111 -10.64 -0.29 -17.01
CA ILE A 111 -10.07 0.89 -16.33
C ILE A 111 -8.73 1.29 -16.96
N ALA A 112 -7.86 0.31 -17.23
CA ALA A 112 -6.55 0.56 -17.82
C ALA A 112 -6.68 1.19 -19.21
N ARG A 113 -7.61 0.73 -20.05
CA ARG A 113 -7.86 1.34 -21.36
C ARG A 113 -8.36 2.77 -21.23
N GLY A 114 -9.30 3.05 -20.32
CA GLY A 114 -9.75 4.42 -20.06
C GLY A 114 -8.60 5.35 -19.67
N ILE A 115 -7.72 4.90 -18.77
CA ILE A 115 -6.50 5.63 -18.36
C ILE A 115 -5.57 5.86 -19.56
N LEU A 116 -5.32 4.83 -20.36
CA LEU A 116 -4.39 4.91 -21.49
C LEU A 116 -4.91 5.82 -22.61
N ASP A 117 -6.21 5.77 -22.91
CA ASP A 117 -6.85 6.64 -23.91
C ASP A 117 -6.75 8.12 -23.52
N GLU A 118 -6.93 8.43 -22.23
CA GLU A 118 -6.74 9.79 -21.71
C GLU A 118 -5.28 10.24 -21.84
N LEU A 119 -4.32 9.39 -21.47
CA LEU A 119 -2.90 9.67 -21.58
C LEU A 119 -2.44 9.85 -23.04
N GLU A 120 -2.97 9.06 -23.97
CA GLU A 120 -2.69 9.21 -25.40
C GLU A 120 -3.21 10.54 -25.95
N LYS A 121 -4.34 11.03 -25.44
CA LYS A 121 -4.90 12.37 -25.74
C LYS A 121 -4.17 13.51 -25.01
N GLY A 122 -3.10 13.22 -24.28
CA GLY A 122 -2.35 14.21 -23.51
C GLY A 122 -3.03 14.67 -22.22
N LYS A 123 -4.09 13.97 -21.78
CA LYS A 123 -4.81 14.29 -20.53
C LYS A 123 -4.23 13.48 -19.37
N ILE A 124 -4.17 14.12 -18.19
CA ILE A 124 -3.80 13.43 -16.95
C ILE A 124 -5.08 12.80 -16.37
N PRO A 125 -5.16 11.47 -16.24
CA PRO A 125 -6.38 10.83 -15.77
C PRO A 125 -6.65 11.08 -14.30
N GLU A 126 -7.93 10.96 -13.91
CA GLU A 126 -8.34 11.13 -12.52
C GLU A 126 -7.64 10.12 -11.59
N LYS A 127 -7.20 10.61 -10.43
CA LYS A 127 -6.46 9.81 -9.45
C LYS A 127 -7.22 8.56 -8.99
N ASN A 128 -8.56 8.63 -8.91
CA ASN A 128 -9.39 7.50 -8.48
C ASN A 128 -9.32 6.31 -9.45
N LYS A 129 -9.22 6.55 -10.76
CA LYS A 129 -9.08 5.47 -11.76
C LYS A 129 -7.81 4.65 -11.54
N PHE A 130 -6.70 5.33 -11.22
CA PHE A 130 -5.45 4.66 -10.90
C PHE A 130 -5.48 3.88 -9.59
N ARG A 131 -6.21 4.38 -8.59
CA ARG A 131 -6.42 3.66 -7.33
C ARG A 131 -7.22 2.39 -7.54
N GLU A 132 -8.31 2.47 -8.30
CA GLU A 132 -9.13 1.30 -8.62
C GLU A 132 -8.33 0.26 -9.42
N LEU A 133 -7.55 0.71 -10.41
CA LEU A 133 -6.64 -0.15 -11.15
C LEU A 133 -5.60 -0.83 -10.23
N GLN A 134 -5.06 -0.09 -9.26
CA GLN A 134 -4.11 -0.63 -8.30
C GLN A 134 -4.73 -1.75 -7.47
N GLU A 135 -5.94 -1.55 -6.94
CA GLU A 135 -6.63 -2.55 -6.12
C GLU A 135 -6.83 -3.87 -6.90
N LEU A 136 -7.13 -3.79 -8.19
CA LEU A 136 -7.26 -4.98 -9.06
C LEU A 136 -5.92 -5.69 -9.29
N LEU A 137 -4.85 -4.92 -9.50
CA LEU A 137 -3.50 -5.47 -9.68
C LEU A 137 -2.91 -6.05 -8.38
N LEU A 138 -3.32 -5.56 -7.21
CA LEU A 138 -2.96 -6.11 -5.90
C LEU A 138 -3.60 -7.48 -5.70
N VAL A 139 -4.89 -7.60 -6.03
CA VAL A 139 -5.58 -8.88 -5.98
C VAL A 139 -4.85 -9.90 -6.87
N GLU A 140 -4.52 -9.54 -8.11
CA GLU A 140 -3.81 -10.45 -9.03
C GLU A 140 -2.46 -10.94 -8.46
N SER A 141 -1.64 -10.08 -7.83
CA SER A 141 -0.36 -10.52 -7.26
C SER A 141 -0.50 -11.43 -6.06
N GLU A 142 -1.46 -11.18 -5.16
CA GLU A 142 -1.70 -12.02 -3.99
C GLU A 142 -1.99 -13.47 -4.41
N TYR A 143 -2.82 -13.64 -5.44
CA TYR A 143 -3.20 -14.97 -5.93
C TYR A 143 -2.10 -15.64 -6.77
N LEU A 144 -1.33 -14.88 -7.55
CA LEU A 144 -0.19 -15.41 -8.28
C LEU A 144 1.02 -15.72 -7.38
N LYS A 145 0.97 -15.37 -6.08
CA LYS A 145 2.08 -15.53 -5.13
C LYS A 145 3.41 -15.00 -5.66
N ILE A 146 3.36 -13.86 -6.35
CA ILE A 146 4.57 -13.21 -6.84
C ILE A 146 5.24 -12.54 -5.64
N GLU A 147 6.07 -13.30 -4.92
CA GLU A 147 7.00 -12.77 -3.93
C GLU A 147 8.07 -11.98 -4.67
N ASP A 148 7.82 -10.70 -4.93
CA ASP A 148 8.84 -9.81 -5.45
C ASP A 148 9.01 -8.64 -4.48
N GLU A 149 10.20 -8.54 -3.88
CA GLU A 149 10.66 -7.38 -3.09
C GLU A 149 10.46 -6.05 -3.85
N LYS A 150 10.33 -6.10 -5.19
CA LYS A 150 10.01 -4.95 -6.04
C LYS A 150 8.56 -4.46 -5.92
N PHE A 151 7.64 -5.30 -5.44
CA PHE A 151 6.22 -4.95 -5.24
C PHE A 151 6.02 -4.02 -4.04
N ASN A 152 6.80 -4.22 -2.97
CA ASN A 152 6.90 -3.26 -1.84
C ASN A 152 7.37 -1.86 -2.29
N LYS A 153 8.05 -1.75 -3.45
CA LYS A 153 8.42 -0.46 -4.06
C LYS A 153 7.34 0.14 -4.98
N ILE A 154 6.24 -0.56 -5.24
CA ILE A 154 5.12 -0.08 -6.07
C ILE A 154 4.02 0.50 -5.20
N GLU A 155 3.72 -0.08 -4.03
CA GLU A 155 2.92 0.57 -2.99
C GLU A 155 3.48 1.96 -2.63
N ARG A 156 4.82 2.08 -2.53
CA ARG A 156 5.52 3.35 -2.26
C ARG A 156 5.38 4.40 -3.38
N VAL A 157 5.05 4.00 -4.61
CA VAL A 157 4.93 4.90 -5.77
C VAL A 157 3.47 5.32 -6.00
N PHE A 158 2.49 4.47 -5.71
CA PHE A 158 1.07 4.79 -5.95
C PHE A 158 0.38 5.55 -4.80
N LEU A 159 0.87 5.46 -3.56
CA LEU A 159 0.11 5.93 -2.37
C LEU A 159 0.65 7.16 -1.64
N ALA A 160 1.82 7.70 -1.94
CA ALA A 160 2.26 8.89 -1.23
C ALA A 160 1.68 10.15 -1.90
N LYS A 161 0.75 10.84 -1.22
CA LYS A 161 0.93 12.29 -1.15
C LYS A 161 2.41 12.47 -0.75
N GLN A 162 3.25 13.06 -1.61
CA GLN A 162 4.69 13.11 -1.34
C GLN A 162 4.97 13.79 0.01
N ASP A 163 4.07 14.67 0.46
CA ASP A 163 4.13 15.37 1.73
C ASP A 163 2.86 15.19 2.59
N PRO A 164 2.99 14.80 3.87
CA PRO A 164 1.91 14.87 4.85
C PRO A 164 1.37 16.31 5.00
N GLY A 165 0.04 16.45 5.14
CA GLY A 165 -0.67 17.72 5.33
C GLY A 165 -1.35 18.30 4.07
N ALA A 166 -2.13 19.37 4.23
CA ALA A 166 -2.89 20.04 3.16
C ALA A 166 -2.05 21.08 2.38
N GLY A 167 -0.79 20.77 2.05
CA GLY A 167 0.10 21.70 1.32
C GLY A 167 0.88 22.69 2.19
N THR A 168 0.86 22.56 3.52
CA THR A 168 1.65 23.39 4.46
C THR A 168 2.90 22.66 4.91
N GLY A 169 3.92 22.68 4.05
CA GLY A 169 5.15 21.88 4.07
C GLY A 169 5.95 21.81 5.38
N GLY A 170 6.89 20.87 5.38
CA GLY A 170 7.92 20.73 6.42
C GLY A 170 8.02 19.35 7.08
N TYR A 171 7.23 18.37 6.64
CA TYR A 171 7.51 16.97 6.93
C TYR A 171 8.64 16.50 6.00
N ILE A 172 9.60 15.76 6.54
CA ILE A 172 10.71 15.17 5.79
C ILE A 172 10.74 13.67 6.08
N PRO A 173 10.99 12.80 5.08
CA PRO A 173 11.18 11.38 5.33
C PRO A 173 12.29 11.16 6.36
N LEU A 174 12.09 10.27 7.34
CA LEU A 174 13.05 10.05 8.42
C LEU A 174 14.43 9.65 7.88
N VAL A 175 14.46 8.74 6.91
CA VAL A 175 15.70 8.31 6.24
C VAL A 175 16.43 9.49 5.60
N TYR A 176 15.69 10.44 5.03
CA TYR A 176 16.27 11.65 4.46
C TYR A 176 16.79 12.60 5.54
N ALA A 177 16.05 12.77 6.64
CA ALA A 177 16.45 13.58 7.79
C ALA A 177 17.76 13.06 8.41
N VAL A 178 17.92 11.74 8.49
CA VAL A 178 19.16 11.08 8.95
C VAL A 178 20.29 11.32 7.95
N LYS A 179 20.05 11.06 6.66
CA LYS A 179 21.06 11.28 5.59
C LYS A 179 21.57 12.73 5.54
N LYS A 180 20.73 13.71 5.87
CA LYS A 180 21.08 15.14 5.92
C LYS A 180 21.64 15.60 7.26
N GLY A 181 21.78 14.71 8.26
CA GLY A 181 22.29 15.05 9.59
C GLY A 181 21.33 15.89 10.44
N ILE A 182 20.07 16.05 10.01
CA ILE A 182 19.01 16.75 10.76
C ILE A 182 18.60 15.90 11.97
N VAL A 183 18.53 14.58 11.76
CA VAL A 183 18.38 13.57 12.81
C VAL A 183 19.71 12.81 12.91
N LYS A 184 20.23 12.66 14.13
CA LYS A 184 21.45 11.86 14.39
C LYS A 184 21.05 10.54 15.02
N VAL A 185 21.70 9.46 14.59
CA VAL A 185 21.54 8.13 15.20
C VAL A 185 22.70 7.89 16.15
N LYS A 186 22.41 7.46 17.39
CA LYS A 186 23.42 7.02 18.36
C LYS A 186 22.91 5.77 19.07
N GLY A 187 23.54 4.62 18.83
CA GLY A 187 23.03 3.34 19.31
C GLY A 187 21.60 3.10 18.81
N HIS A 188 20.68 2.79 19.73
CA HIS A 188 19.27 2.56 19.44
C HIS A 188 18.39 3.81 19.47
N GLU A 189 18.98 5.00 19.64
CA GLU A 189 18.26 6.25 19.81
C GLU A 189 18.43 7.19 18.62
N LEU A 190 17.39 7.99 18.38
CA LEU A 190 17.41 9.07 17.40
C LEU A 190 17.38 10.43 18.11
N PHE A 191 18.19 11.37 17.61
CA PHE A 191 18.35 12.69 18.20
C PHE A 191 17.97 13.77 17.19
N ALA A 192 17.20 14.75 17.62
CA ALA A 192 16.94 15.98 16.88
C ALA A 192 17.30 17.17 17.77
N ARG A 193 18.01 18.16 17.21
CA ARG A 193 18.45 19.37 17.97
C ARG A 193 19.22 19.06 19.26
N GLY A 194 20.01 18.00 19.25
CA GLY A 194 20.82 17.59 20.41
C GLY A 194 20.03 16.94 21.53
N LYS A 195 18.71 16.71 21.38
CA LYS A 195 17.89 15.98 22.35
C LYS A 195 17.38 14.66 21.74
N PRO A 196 17.17 13.61 22.55
CA PRO A 196 16.54 12.38 22.07
C PRO A 196 15.11 12.68 21.61
N ILE A 197 14.70 12.07 20.50
CA ILE A 197 13.32 12.12 20.01
C ILE A 197 12.50 11.20 20.91
N GLN A 198 11.65 11.77 21.76
CA GLN A 198 10.92 10.98 22.73
C GLN A 198 9.94 10.01 22.05
N GLY A 199 9.91 8.78 22.54
CA GLY A 199 9.05 7.74 22.02
C GLY A 199 9.52 7.10 20.70
N MET A 200 10.72 7.40 20.20
CA MET A 200 11.28 6.69 19.04
C MET A 200 12.55 5.92 19.40
N THR A 201 12.58 4.63 19.08
CA THR A 201 13.76 3.77 19.26
C THR A 201 13.95 2.85 18.05
N ILE A 202 15.19 2.56 17.71
CA ILE A 202 15.56 1.61 16.66
C ILE A 202 15.48 0.19 17.23
N HIS A 203 14.60 -0.63 16.66
CA HIS A 203 14.44 -2.04 16.99
C HIS A 203 14.77 -2.86 15.74
N HIS A 204 15.95 -3.48 15.71
CA HIS A 204 16.50 -4.15 14.53
C HIS A 204 16.54 -3.23 13.29
N ASN A 205 15.82 -3.61 12.22
CA ASN A 205 15.67 -2.85 10.98
C ASN A 205 14.40 -1.96 10.98
N MET A 206 13.70 -1.87 12.11
CA MET A 206 12.46 -1.14 12.27
C MET A 206 12.59 -0.04 13.33
N ILE A 207 11.58 0.82 13.37
CA ILE A 207 11.41 1.86 14.38
C ILE A 207 10.21 1.49 15.24
N MET A 208 10.41 1.44 16.55
CA MET A 208 9.31 1.50 17.50
C MET A 208 8.97 2.97 17.76
N LEU A 209 7.70 3.32 17.54
CA LEU A 209 7.16 4.64 17.84
C LEU A 209 6.07 4.51 18.91
N LYS A 210 6.27 5.20 20.04
CA LYS A 210 5.30 5.37 21.13
C LYS A 210 4.82 6.81 21.16
N GLY A 211 3.58 7.03 20.76
CA GLY A 211 3.03 8.38 20.60
C GLY A 211 1.52 8.47 20.72
N ASP A 212 1.03 9.70 20.76
CA ASP A 212 -0.40 10.00 20.81
C ASP A 212 -0.94 10.28 19.40
N HIS A 213 -2.02 9.59 19.05
CA HIS A 213 -2.78 9.78 17.81
C HIS A 213 -4.10 10.49 18.12
N TYR A 214 -4.27 11.69 17.55
CA TYR A 214 -5.49 12.48 17.68
C TYR A 214 -6.38 12.26 16.45
N SER A 215 -7.65 11.93 16.68
CA SER A 215 -8.58 11.58 15.60
C SER A 215 -10.03 11.91 15.97
N SER A 216 -10.99 11.52 15.11
CA SER A 216 -12.40 11.52 15.48
C SER A 216 -12.67 10.51 16.60
N ILE A 217 -13.70 10.76 17.41
CA ILE A 217 -14.03 9.87 18.54
C ILE A 217 -14.34 8.44 18.06
N GLN A 218 -14.94 8.31 16.88
CA GLN A 218 -15.26 7.02 16.27
C GLN A 218 -13.99 6.23 15.90
N ASN A 219 -13.01 6.89 15.26
CA ASN A 219 -11.78 6.21 14.88
C ASN A 219 -10.97 5.81 16.12
N VAL A 220 -10.96 6.66 17.15
CA VAL A 220 -10.33 6.33 18.43
C VAL A 220 -10.94 5.07 19.04
N LYS A 221 -12.28 4.94 19.08
CA LYS A 221 -12.96 3.72 19.56
C LYS A 221 -12.63 2.47 18.72
N TRP A 222 -12.46 2.62 17.40
CA TRP A 222 -12.04 1.50 16.54
C TRP A 222 -10.61 1.05 16.80
N ILE A 223 -9.72 2.00 17.09
CA ILE A 223 -8.34 1.72 17.45
C ILE A 223 -8.29 0.95 18.78
N GLU A 224 -9.10 1.34 19.77
CA GLU A 224 -9.17 0.61 21.04
C GLU A 224 -9.72 -0.80 20.89
N GLY A 225 -10.84 -0.95 20.18
CA GLY A 225 -11.51 -2.24 20.06
C GLY A 225 -10.79 -3.23 19.15
N ASN A 226 -10.09 -2.75 18.11
CA ASN A 226 -9.57 -3.63 17.06
C ASN A 226 -8.17 -3.27 16.56
N LYS A 227 -7.45 -2.34 17.20
CA LYS A 227 -6.16 -1.80 16.74
C LYS A 227 -6.20 -1.26 15.30
N HIS A 228 -7.39 -0.96 14.79
CA HIS A 228 -7.58 -0.52 13.41
C HIS A 228 -7.48 1.00 13.36
N VAL A 229 -6.36 1.51 12.83
CA VAL A 229 -6.20 2.93 12.52
C VAL A 229 -6.73 3.14 11.11
N SER A 230 -7.93 3.71 10.97
CA SER A 230 -8.51 3.95 9.63
C SER A 230 -7.73 5.07 8.94
N PRO A 231 -7.00 4.82 7.84
CA PRO A 231 -6.45 5.90 7.04
C PRO A 231 -7.61 6.69 6.42
N SER A 232 -7.45 8.01 6.27
CA SER A 232 -8.41 8.81 5.51
C SER A 232 -8.31 8.43 4.04
N THR A 233 -9.44 8.30 3.35
CA THR A 233 -9.48 8.04 1.89
C THR A 233 -8.77 9.11 1.07
N ILE A 234 -8.57 10.30 1.65
CA ILE A 234 -7.94 11.48 1.04
C ILE A 234 -6.52 11.74 1.59
N ASP A 235 -6.21 11.24 2.79
CA ASP A 235 -4.93 11.47 3.48
C ASP A 235 -4.43 10.16 4.14
N PRO A 236 -3.49 9.44 3.49
CA PRO A 236 -3.08 8.09 3.92
C PRO A 236 -2.16 8.09 5.15
N PHE A 237 -2.03 9.23 5.83
CA PHE A 237 -1.13 9.42 6.96
C PHE A 237 -1.87 9.32 8.28
N SER A 238 -1.27 8.56 9.20
CA SER A 238 -1.61 8.60 10.63
C SER A 238 -0.66 9.56 11.32
N TYR A 239 -1.20 10.60 11.94
CA TYR A 239 -0.40 11.64 12.60
C TYR A 239 -0.21 11.32 14.07
N PHE A 240 1.03 11.44 14.53
CA PHE A 240 1.43 11.20 15.92
C PHE A 240 2.23 12.39 16.46
N VAL A 241 2.20 12.52 17.77
CA VAL A 241 3.14 13.37 18.53
C VAL A 241 3.67 12.59 19.72
N GLU A 242 4.73 13.13 20.32
CA GLU A 242 5.25 12.64 21.59
C GLU A 242 4.12 12.52 22.63
N LYS A 243 4.11 11.40 23.35
CA LYS A 243 3.04 11.08 24.31
C LYS A 243 2.89 12.19 25.36
N GLY A 244 1.67 12.67 25.56
CA GLY A 244 1.30 13.67 26.57
C GLY A 244 1.65 15.11 26.21
N ILE A 245 2.36 15.39 25.11
CA ILE A 245 2.89 16.73 24.81
C ILE A 245 1.80 17.76 24.48
N LEU A 246 0.62 17.31 24.06
CA LEU A 246 -0.56 18.14 23.82
C LEU A 246 -1.65 17.92 24.89
N GLY A 247 -1.32 17.29 26.01
CA GLY A 247 -2.24 17.11 27.13
C GLY A 247 -2.79 18.45 27.63
N GLY A 248 -4.10 18.52 27.84
CA GLY A 248 -4.79 19.73 28.34
C GLY A 248 -5.03 20.83 27.30
N LYS A 249 -4.55 20.68 26.06
CA LYS A 249 -4.85 21.64 24.97
C LYS A 249 -6.26 21.47 24.44
N LYS A 250 -6.83 22.57 23.93
CA LYS A 250 -8.16 22.54 23.30
C LYS A 250 -8.11 21.96 21.90
N GLN A 251 -9.22 21.39 21.45
CA GLN A 251 -9.34 20.70 20.17
C GLN A 251 -8.86 21.55 18.99
N HIS A 252 -9.26 22.82 18.92
CA HIS A 252 -8.87 23.71 17.83
C HIS A 252 -7.35 24.00 17.82
N GLU A 253 -6.71 24.05 18.99
CA GLU A 253 -5.25 24.21 19.09
C GLU A 253 -4.53 22.96 18.60
N ILE A 254 -5.02 21.77 18.98
CA ILE A 254 -4.47 20.49 18.55
C ILE A 254 -4.61 20.35 17.03
N LYS A 255 -5.80 20.62 16.46
CA LYS A 255 -6.02 20.65 15.00
C LYS A 255 -5.03 21.58 14.31
N ARG A 256 -4.84 22.80 14.82
CA ARG A 256 -3.89 23.78 14.28
C ARG A 256 -2.44 23.29 14.36
N ILE A 257 -2.01 22.71 15.49
CA ILE A 257 -0.65 22.21 15.68
C ILE A 257 -0.36 21.02 14.76
N LEU A 258 -1.28 20.06 14.69
CA LEU A 258 -1.12 18.85 13.91
C LEU A 258 -1.38 19.06 12.40
N GLY A 259 -2.16 20.08 12.04
CA GLY A 259 -2.72 20.21 10.70
C GLY A 259 -3.81 19.16 10.43
N ALA A 260 -4.46 18.66 11.47
CA ALA A 260 -5.44 17.57 11.40
C ALA A 260 -6.86 18.11 11.19
N LYS A 261 -7.68 17.36 10.45
CA LYS A 261 -9.12 17.69 10.26
C LYS A 261 -9.94 17.46 11.53
N SER A 262 -9.64 16.38 12.27
CA SER A 262 -10.29 16.05 13.54
C SER A 262 -9.25 15.81 14.65
N ALA A 263 -9.67 16.08 15.88
CA ALA A 263 -8.91 15.85 17.11
C ALA A 263 -9.89 15.76 18.29
N GLU A 264 -11.01 15.06 18.11
CA GLU A 264 -12.07 14.89 19.12
C GLU A 264 -11.66 13.96 20.25
N GLY A 265 -10.81 12.97 19.94
CA GLY A 265 -10.26 12.04 20.92
C GLY A 265 -8.77 11.79 20.67
N VAL A 266 -8.13 11.22 21.68
CA VAL A 266 -6.72 10.79 21.64
C VAL A 266 -6.59 9.34 22.07
N VAL A 267 -5.71 8.61 21.41
CA VAL A 267 -5.27 7.27 21.80
C VAL A 267 -3.75 7.18 21.77
N SER A 268 -3.15 6.59 22.80
CA SER A 268 -1.71 6.34 22.84
C SER A 268 -1.39 4.97 22.24
N LEU A 269 -0.51 4.91 21.25
CA LEU A 269 -0.12 3.67 20.57
C LEU A 269 1.37 3.40 20.70
N VAL A 270 1.72 2.12 20.72
CA VAL A 270 3.06 1.62 20.37
C VAL A 270 2.94 0.92 19.03
N ILE A 271 3.70 1.39 18.04
CA ILE A 271 3.72 0.82 16.70
C ILE A 271 5.15 0.44 16.30
N GLU A 272 5.28 -0.57 15.46
CA GLU A 272 6.55 -1.02 14.90
C GLU A 272 6.47 -0.95 13.36
N ILE A 273 7.32 -0.10 12.77
CA ILE A 273 7.23 0.28 11.36
C ILE A 273 8.60 0.49 10.73
N PHE A 274 8.67 0.37 9.41
CA PHE A 274 9.91 0.66 8.69
C PHE A 274 10.21 2.17 8.69
N PRO A 275 11.49 2.59 8.76
CA PRO A 275 11.86 4.01 8.79
C PRO A 275 11.41 4.77 7.54
N GLU A 276 11.23 4.11 6.38
CA GLU A 276 10.70 4.73 5.16
C GLU A 276 9.21 5.04 5.23
N GLN A 277 8.48 4.48 6.19
CA GLN A 277 7.07 4.82 6.42
C GLN A 277 6.92 6.10 7.26
N ILE A 278 8.01 6.60 7.86
CA ILE A 278 7.98 7.71 8.81
C ILE A 278 8.38 9.01 8.15
N TYR A 279 7.53 10.01 8.30
CA TYR A 279 7.81 11.40 8.03
C TYR A 279 7.87 12.16 9.34
N ILE A 280 8.88 13.01 9.51
CA ILE A 280 9.10 13.79 10.72
C ILE A 280 9.05 15.29 10.41
N LYS A 281 8.41 16.07 11.28
CA LYS A 281 8.38 17.53 11.19
C LYS A 281 8.99 18.15 12.44
N ILE A 282 10.10 18.86 12.25
CA ILE A 282 10.93 19.40 13.33
C ILE A 282 10.87 20.93 13.27
N LYS A 283 10.05 21.59 14.10
CA LYS A 283 9.90 23.08 14.18
C LYS A 283 10.33 23.66 15.53
N ARG A 284 11.04 24.81 15.56
CA ARG A 284 11.90 25.22 16.71
C ARG A 284 11.17 25.27 18.06
N LYS A 285 9.89 25.64 18.05
CA LYS A 285 9.04 25.81 19.24
C LYS A 285 7.85 24.84 19.29
N ASP A 286 7.72 23.94 18.32
CA ASP A 286 6.63 22.97 18.28
C ASP A 286 7.14 21.59 18.72
N PRO A 287 6.24 20.73 19.25
CA PRO A 287 6.55 19.32 19.41
C PRO A 287 6.96 18.68 18.09
N ILE A 288 7.78 17.65 18.17
CA ILE A 288 8.08 16.81 17.00
C ILE A 288 6.80 16.08 16.62
N LYS A 289 6.47 16.15 15.32
CA LYS A 289 5.28 15.52 14.76
C LYS A 289 5.74 14.42 13.82
N PHE A 290 5.03 13.30 13.86
CA PHE A 290 5.27 12.17 13.00
C PHE A 290 4.04 11.97 12.12
N ALA A 291 4.28 11.59 10.88
CA ALA A 291 3.24 11.12 9.97
C ALA A 291 3.67 9.74 9.45
N VAL A 292 2.83 8.75 9.65
CA VAL A 292 3.09 7.36 9.25
C VAL A 292 2.18 7.02 8.08
N VAL A 293 2.77 6.69 6.94
CA VAL A 293 2.03 6.33 5.73
C VAL A 293 1.51 4.89 5.81
N ASN A 294 0.23 4.69 5.49
CA ASN A 294 -0.41 3.38 5.38
C ASN A 294 -0.18 2.46 6.60
N LEU A 295 -0.38 2.99 7.81
CA LEU A 295 -0.23 2.22 9.03
C LEU A 295 -1.18 1.01 9.04
N LYS A 296 -0.63 -0.21 9.03
CA LYS A 296 -1.41 -1.46 9.04
C LYS A 296 -1.74 -1.86 10.48
N ARG A 297 -2.85 -2.57 10.67
CA ARG A 297 -3.27 -3.11 11.99
C ARG A 297 -2.18 -3.97 12.64
N SER A 298 -1.50 -4.80 11.85
CA SER A 298 -0.42 -5.68 12.32
C SER A 298 0.81 -4.92 12.85
N GLN A 299 0.95 -3.63 12.50
CA GLN A 299 2.05 -2.78 12.95
C GLN A 299 1.72 -2.09 14.28
N VAL A 300 0.50 -2.22 14.81
CA VAL A 300 0.12 -1.71 16.13
C VAL A 300 0.38 -2.78 17.17
N ILE A 301 1.46 -2.62 17.92
CA ILE A 301 1.87 -3.54 18.98
C ILE A 301 0.91 -3.42 20.16
N GLU A 302 0.69 -2.19 20.64
CA GLU A 302 -0.03 -1.93 21.88
C GLU A 302 -0.89 -0.66 21.78
N VAL A 303 -2.05 -0.69 22.45
CA VAL A 303 -2.88 0.48 22.76
C VAL A 303 -2.72 0.75 24.25
N VAL A 304 -2.03 1.83 24.61
CA VAL A 304 -1.43 2.00 25.96
C VAL A 304 -2.42 2.59 26.98
N LYS A 305 -3.46 3.30 26.54
CA LYS A 305 -4.47 3.92 27.42
C LYS A 305 -5.82 3.99 26.73
N GLU A 306 -6.87 3.87 27.53
CA GLU A 306 -8.24 4.24 27.16
C GLU A 306 -8.31 5.71 26.72
N SER A 307 -9.13 5.92 25.72
CA SER A 307 -9.30 7.14 25.00
C SER A 307 -9.88 8.21 25.90
N LYS A 308 -9.39 9.42 25.70
CA LYS A 308 -9.92 10.60 26.39
C LYS A 308 -10.51 11.56 25.37
N PRO A 309 -11.72 12.09 25.63
CA PRO A 309 -12.21 13.21 24.86
C PRO A 309 -11.24 14.38 25.03
N VAL A 310 -11.00 15.10 23.94
CA VAL A 310 -10.19 16.31 23.95
C VAL A 310 -11.06 17.49 24.41
N PRO A 311 -10.57 18.37 25.31
CA PRO A 311 -11.30 19.56 25.71
C PRO A 311 -11.69 20.43 24.50
N VAL A 312 -12.91 20.96 24.50
CA VAL A 312 -13.42 21.83 23.43
C VAL A 312 -12.81 23.24 23.52
#